data_AF-A0A7S1MAE0-F1
#
_entry.id   AF-A0A7S1MAE0-F1
#
_cell.length_a   1.000
_cell.length_b   1.000
_cell.length_c   1.000
_cell.angle_alpha   90.00
_cell.angle_beta   90.00
_cell.angle_gamma   90.00
#
_symmetry.space_group_name_H-M   'P 1'
#
loop_
_entity.id
_entity.type
_entity.pdbx_description
1 polymer ?
#
loop_
_entity_poly.entity_id
_entity_poly.type
_entity_poly.pdbx_seq_one_letter_code
_entity_poly.pdbx_strand_id
1 'polypeptide(L)'
;GHATVSAFLAANAAVPSVPLVSVSGQGQLSMRESCCVGGGGGIVALGHAQVRLNHCTFRRCSFSGIYIKDAAFASIMGSSFVDCDTALRVRDAAFSMEMCELRDSRRDAVVLHGPAKGILAKTKINGS
;
A
#
# COMPACT_ATOMS: atom_id res chain seq x y z
N GLY A 1 21.91 -29.68 -16.26
CA GLY A 1 21.20 -28.41 -16.03
C GLY A 1 19.82 -28.51 -16.61
N HIS A 2 18.79 -28.14 -15.85
CA HIS A 2 17.47 -27.72 -16.33
C HIS A 2 16.75 -27.13 -15.11
N ALA A 3 16.35 -25.87 -15.24
CA ALA A 3 15.74 -25.07 -14.19
C ALA A 3 14.33 -25.57 -13.87
N THR A 4 14.02 -25.76 -12.59
CA THR A 4 12.63 -25.87 -12.13
C THR A 4 12.16 -24.47 -11.76
N VAL A 5 11.31 -23.90 -12.60
CA VAL A 5 10.61 -22.65 -12.32
C VAL A 5 9.62 -22.93 -11.19
N SER A 6 9.96 -22.51 -9.97
CA SER A 6 9.04 -22.56 -8.83
C SER A 6 8.01 -21.44 -9.01
N ALA A 7 6.86 -21.80 -9.59
CA ALA A 7 5.70 -20.94 -9.69
C ALA A 7 5.15 -20.68 -8.27
N PHE A 8 5.61 -19.60 -7.64
CA PHE A 8 4.98 -19.12 -6.41
C PHE A 8 3.68 -18.40 -6.81
N LEU A 9 2.56 -19.11 -6.68
CA LEU A 9 1.22 -18.57 -6.75
C LEU A 9 1.06 -17.47 -5.69
N ALA A 10 1.36 -16.21 -6.03
CA ALA A 10 0.90 -15.04 -5.28
C ALA A 10 -0.57 -14.74 -5.65
N ALA A 11 -1.43 -15.76 -5.64
CA ALA A 11 -2.86 -15.61 -5.88
C ALA A 11 -3.56 -15.74 -4.52
N ASN A 12 -4.02 -14.60 -3.98
CA ASN A 12 -4.69 -14.41 -2.68
C ASN A 12 -3.77 -14.05 -1.51
N ALA A 13 -3.11 -12.88 -1.59
CA ALA A 13 -2.72 -12.20 -0.37
C ALA A 13 -3.99 -11.88 0.46
N ALA A 14 -4.15 -12.57 1.59
CA ALA A 14 -5.21 -12.28 2.55
C ALA A 14 -5.05 -10.86 3.12
N VAL A 15 -6.16 -10.21 3.45
CA VAL A 15 -6.17 -8.93 4.18
C VAL A 15 -5.34 -9.10 5.46
N PRO A 16 -4.49 -8.14 5.84
CA PRO A 16 -3.68 -8.28 7.05
C PRO A 16 -4.57 -8.46 8.28
N SER A 17 -4.13 -9.32 9.21
CA SER A 17 -4.94 -9.75 10.37
C SER A 17 -5.28 -8.63 11.37
N VAL A 18 -4.49 -7.55 11.41
CA VAL A 18 -4.75 -6.38 12.25
C VAL A 18 -4.28 -5.10 11.53
N PRO A 19 -5.18 -4.35 10.88
CA PRO A 19 -4.86 -3.02 10.37
C PRO A 19 -4.84 -1.98 11.51
N LEU A 20 -3.99 -0.95 11.42
CA LEU A 20 -4.09 0.20 12.33
C LEU A 20 -5.34 1.04 12.04
N VAL A 21 -5.67 1.20 10.76
CA VAL A 21 -6.89 1.89 10.31
C VAL A 21 -7.57 1.08 9.22
N SER A 22 -8.88 0.86 9.35
CA SER A 22 -9.71 0.19 8.34
C SER A 22 -10.80 1.12 7.82
N VAL A 23 -10.99 1.13 6.50
CA VAL A 23 -12.03 1.90 5.81
C VAL A 23 -12.73 0.95 4.85
N SER A 24 -14.05 0.82 4.93
CA SER A 24 -14.80 -0.16 4.14
C SER A 24 -16.10 0.42 3.56
N GLY A 25 -16.62 -0.24 2.52
CA GLY A 25 -17.88 0.16 1.90
C GLY A 25 -17.74 1.49 1.19
N GLN A 26 -18.52 2.51 1.58
CA GLN A 26 -18.40 3.88 1.06
C GLN A 26 -17.67 4.81 2.04
N GLY A 27 -16.95 4.26 3.02
CA GLY A 27 -16.22 5.02 4.02
C GLY A 27 -15.17 5.95 3.40
N GLN A 28 -14.95 7.08 4.05
CA GLN A 28 -13.96 8.07 3.64
C GLN A 28 -13.00 8.36 4.79
N LEU A 29 -11.71 8.46 4.48
CA LEU A 29 -10.67 8.79 5.44
C LEU A 29 -9.80 9.90 4.85
N SER A 30 -9.58 10.95 5.64
CA SER A 30 -8.58 11.97 5.36
C SER A 30 -7.61 12.02 6.53
N MET A 31 -6.32 11.79 6.26
CA MET A 31 -5.26 11.94 7.25
C MET A 31 -4.25 12.97 6.77
N ARG A 32 -3.73 13.75 7.71
CA ARG A 32 -2.71 14.77 7.45
C ARG A 32 -1.66 14.73 8.56
N GLU A 33 -0.38 14.86 8.19
CA GLU A 33 0.73 15.03 9.15
C GLU A 33 0.72 13.97 10.26
N SER A 34 0.35 12.74 9.89
CA SER A 34 0.12 11.63 10.81
C SER A 34 1.16 10.53 10.65
N CYS A 35 1.45 9.79 11.72
CA CYS A 35 2.42 8.71 11.72
C CYS A 35 1.76 7.38 12.09
N CYS A 36 1.92 6.37 11.24
CA CYS A 36 1.48 4.99 11.45
C CYS A 36 2.72 4.10 11.62
N VAL A 37 2.83 3.42 12.76
CA VAL A 37 4.00 2.59 13.07
C VAL A 37 3.57 1.18 13.45
N GLY A 38 4.15 0.17 12.80
CA GLY A 38 3.87 -1.23 13.08
C GLY A 38 2.58 -1.74 12.43
N GLY A 39 2.06 -2.85 12.97
CA GLY A 39 0.84 -3.51 12.50
C GLY A 39 1.02 -4.37 11.25
N GLY A 40 -0.01 -5.16 10.92
CA GLY A 40 -0.07 -5.91 9.66
C GLY A 40 -0.21 -4.95 8.48
N GLY A 41 -1.30 -4.18 8.47
CA GLY A 41 -1.51 -3.09 7.50
C GLY A 41 -1.53 -1.74 8.21
N GLY A 42 -0.84 -0.72 7.70
CA GLY A 42 -1.03 0.65 8.20
C GLY A 42 -2.47 1.09 7.95
N ILE A 43 -2.86 1.15 6.68
CA ILE A 43 -4.26 1.39 6.27
C ILE A 43 -4.75 0.22 5.42
N VAL A 44 -5.98 -0.23 5.66
CA VAL A 44 -6.72 -1.16 4.79
C VAL A 44 -7.98 -0.47 4.30
N ALA A 45 -8.11 -0.30 2.97
CA ALA A 45 -9.31 0.26 2.33
C ALA A 45 -9.98 -0.75 1.40
N LEU A 46 -11.26 -1.04 1.59
CA LEU A 46 -12.00 -2.09 0.88
C LEU A 46 -13.32 -1.57 0.30
N GLY A 47 -13.76 -2.15 -0.81
CA GLY A 47 -14.99 -1.73 -1.49
C GLY A 47 -14.81 -0.35 -2.11
N HIS A 48 -15.84 0.48 -2.11
CA HIS A 48 -15.78 1.84 -2.68
C HIS A 48 -15.13 2.89 -1.75
N ALA A 49 -14.27 2.46 -0.83
CA ALA A 49 -13.62 3.32 0.15
C ALA A 49 -12.71 4.37 -0.51
N GLN A 50 -12.67 5.56 0.07
CA GLN A 50 -11.86 6.68 -0.39
C GLN A 50 -10.87 7.09 0.70
N VAL A 51 -9.57 7.06 0.40
CA VAL A 51 -8.51 7.44 1.33
C VAL A 51 -7.70 8.60 0.76
N ARG A 52 -7.53 9.66 1.55
CA ARG A 52 -6.68 10.80 1.21
C ARG A 52 -5.62 11.00 2.30
N LEU A 53 -4.36 10.99 1.91
CA LEU A 53 -3.21 11.11 2.81
C LEU A 53 -2.32 12.26 2.37
N ASN A 54 -2.01 13.16 3.30
CA ASN A 54 -1.13 14.30 3.05
C ASN A 54 -0.05 14.37 4.11
N HIS A 55 1.22 14.28 3.70
CA HIS A 55 2.36 14.35 4.61
C HIS A 55 2.30 13.32 5.75
N CYS A 56 1.86 12.10 5.42
CA CYS A 56 1.81 11.00 6.38
C CYS A 56 3.11 10.19 6.35
N THR A 57 3.39 9.49 7.44
CA THR A 57 4.54 8.58 7.54
C THR A 57 4.08 7.20 7.95
N PHE A 58 4.51 6.16 7.22
CA PHE A 58 4.25 4.76 7.50
C PHE A 58 5.57 4.04 7.76
N ARG A 59 5.67 3.34 8.88
CA ARG A 59 6.92 2.67 9.28
C ARG A 59 6.67 1.28 9.82
N ARG A 60 7.55 0.33 9.51
CA ARG A 60 7.56 -1.00 10.15
C ARG A 60 6.26 -1.79 9.97
N CYS A 61 5.51 -1.56 8.89
CA CYS A 61 4.30 -2.33 8.61
C CYS A 61 4.67 -3.71 8.07
N SER A 62 4.16 -4.79 8.68
CA SER A 62 4.63 -6.16 8.41
C SER A 62 4.02 -6.80 7.16
N PHE A 63 2.92 -6.27 6.63
CA PHE A 63 2.32 -6.69 5.36
C PHE A 63 2.26 -5.57 4.32
N SER A 64 1.75 -4.38 4.70
CA SER A 64 1.82 -3.20 3.83
C SER A 64 1.64 -1.89 4.60
N GLY A 65 2.28 -0.81 4.15
CA GLY A 65 1.93 0.53 4.61
C GLY A 65 0.46 0.86 4.31
N ILE A 66 0.04 0.65 3.06
CA ILE A 66 -1.35 0.78 2.61
C ILE A 66 -1.74 -0.44 1.78
N TYR A 67 -2.91 -0.99 2.06
CA TYR A 67 -3.56 -2.02 1.25
C TYR A 67 -4.92 -1.50 0.78
N ILE A 68 -5.15 -1.46 -0.53
CA ILE A 68 -6.44 -1.09 -1.11
C ILE A 68 -6.97 -2.17 -2.03
N LYS A 69 -8.29 -2.42 -1.95
CA LYS A 69 -8.95 -3.52 -2.66
C LYS A 69 -10.37 -3.17 -3.13
N ASP A 70 -10.84 -3.83 -4.17
CA ASP A 70 -12.25 -3.89 -4.61
C ASP A 70 -12.87 -2.52 -4.94
N ALA A 71 -12.38 -1.84 -5.99
CA ALA A 71 -12.80 -0.50 -6.41
C ALA A 71 -12.47 0.66 -5.45
N ALA A 72 -11.68 0.40 -4.41
CA ALA A 72 -11.19 1.44 -3.51
C ALA A 72 -10.24 2.39 -4.24
N PHE A 73 -10.12 3.61 -3.70
CA PHE A 73 -9.19 4.60 -4.21
C PHE A 73 -8.37 5.26 -3.10
N ALA A 74 -7.06 5.41 -3.34
CA ALA A 74 -6.16 6.15 -2.46
C ALA A 74 -5.46 7.30 -3.21
N SER A 75 -5.51 8.50 -2.64
CA SER A 75 -4.72 9.66 -3.06
C SER A 75 -3.70 9.97 -1.98
N ILE A 76 -2.41 9.93 -2.34
CA ILE A 76 -1.29 9.97 -1.41
C ILE A 76 -0.33 11.08 -1.85
N MET A 77 -0.12 12.09 -1.01
CA MET A 77 0.73 13.23 -1.34
C MET A 77 1.76 13.48 -0.25
N GLY A 78 3.00 13.76 -0.63
CA GLY A 78 4.04 14.21 0.29
C GLY A 78 4.37 13.20 1.40
N SER A 79 4.04 11.93 1.22
CA SER A 79 4.06 10.93 2.29
C SER A 79 5.28 10.00 2.18
N SER A 80 5.70 9.44 3.31
CA SER A 80 6.86 8.54 3.37
C SER A 80 6.51 7.13 3.88
N PHE A 81 7.16 6.14 3.31
CA PHE A 81 7.05 4.73 3.68
C PHE A 81 8.45 4.19 3.93
N VAL A 82 8.72 3.70 5.15
CA VAL A 82 10.07 3.29 5.56
C VAL A 82 10.00 1.94 6.25
N ASP A 83 10.81 0.97 5.81
CA ASP A 83 10.88 -0.35 6.45
C ASP A 83 9.50 -1.04 6.53
N CYS A 84 8.71 -0.93 5.47
CA CYS A 84 7.47 -1.69 5.28
C CYS A 84 7.78 -2.99 4.52
N ASP A 85 6.95 -4.02 4.65
CA ASP A 85 7.09 -5.21 3.78
C ASP A 85 6.90 -4.80 2.32
N THR A 86 5.75 -4.17 2.06
CA THR A 86 5.44 -3.42 0.84
C THR A 86 4.93 -2.04 1.26
N ALA A 87 5.30 -0.95 0.58
CA ALA A 87 4.75 0.36 0.92
C ALA A 87 3.26 0.45 0.54
N LEU A 88 2.92 0.05 -0.68
CA LEU A 88 1.57 0.08 -1.22
C LEU A 88 1.22 -1.22 -1.96
N ARG A 89 0.14 -1.89 -1.55
CA ARG A 89 -0.43 -3.05 -2.24
C ARG A 89 -1.84 -2.71 -2.75
N VAL A 90 -2.06 -2.90 -4.05
CA VAL A 90 -3.30 -2.52 -4.75
C VAL A 90 -3.84 -3.73 -5.49
N ARG A 91 -5.12 -4.07 -5.26
CA ARG A 91 -5.77 -5.17 -5.97
C ARG A 91 -7.15 -4.74 -6.45
N ASP A 92 -7.41 -4.86 -7.75
CA ASP A 92 -8.73 -4.52 -8.32
C ASP A 92 -9.17 -3.08 -7.94
N ALA A 93 -8.21 -2.16 -7.79
CA ALA A 93 -8.37 -0.84 -7.18
C ALA A 93 -7.46 0.19 -7.87
N ALA A 94 -7.58 1.47 -7.49
CA ALA A 94 -6.80 2.53 -8.11
C ALA A 94 -6.10 3.45 -7.10
N PHE A 95 -4.99 4.06 -7.48
CA PHE A 95 -4.32 5.05 -6.63
C PHE A 95 -3.66 6.18 -7.41
N SER A 96 -3.42 7.31 -6.74
CA SER A 96 -2.46 8.32 -7.15
C SER A 96 -1.48 8.62 -6.03
N MET A 97 -0.20 8.75 -6.38
CA MET A 97 0.86 9.07 -5.44
C MET A 97 1.76 10.15 -6.01
N GLU A 98 1.89 11.27 -5.30
CA GLU A 98 2.71 12.39 -5.72
C GLU A 98 3.67 12.84 -4.61
N MET A 99 4.91 13.18 -4.98
CA MET A 99 5.92 13.71 -4.05
C MET A 99 6.16 12.79 -2.84
N CYS A 100 6.10 11.47 -3.04
CA CYS A 100 6.26 10.50 -1.97
C CYS A 100 7.67 9.89 -1.96
N GLU A 101 8.00 9.23 -0.86
CA GLU A 101 9.27 8.53 -0.70
C GLU A 101 9.07 7.15 -0.10
N LEU A 102 9.55 6.11 -0.81
CA LEU A 102 9.46 4.71 -0.41
C LEU A 102 10.90 4.22 -0.22
N ARG A 103 11.24 3.85 1.02
CA ARG A 103 12.58 3.40 1.40
C ARG A 103 12.52 2.06 2.12
N ASP A 104 13.54 1.25 1.87
CA ASP A 104 13.84 0.04 2.63
C ASP A 104 12.63 -0.91 2.69
N SER A 105 11.89 -1.04 1.58
CA SER A 105 10.83 -2.04 1.52
C SER A 105 11.46 -3.44 1.54
N ARG A 106 10.98 -4.34 2.41
CA ARG A 106 11.54 -5.69 2.55
C ARG A 106 11.23 -6.60 1.36
N ARG A 107 10.23 -6.21 0.56
CA ARG A 107 9.86 -6.76 -0.74
C ARG A 107 9.67 -5.61 -1.73
N ASP A 108 8.95 -5.87 -2.82
CA ASP A 108 8.51 -4.85 -3.76
C ASP A 108 7.85 -3.67 -3.04
N ALA A 109 8.29 -2.45 -3.35
CA ALA A 109 7.77 -1.23 -2.74
C ALA A 109 6.30 -0.96 -3.12
N VAL A 110 5.91 -1.25 -4.37
CA VAL A 110 4.54 -1.13 -4.86
C VAL A 110 4.16 -2.41 -5.59
N VAL A 111 3.02 -2.99 -5.22
CA VAL A 111 2.50 -4.22 -5.83
C VAL A 111 1.09 -3.99 -6.36
N LEU A 112 0.89 -4.28 -7.66
CA LEU A 112 -0.42 -4.19 -8.33
C LEU A 112 -0.90 -5.58 -8.74
N HIS A 113 -2.16 -5.91 -8.46
CA HIS A 113 -2.78 -7.18 -8.84
C HIS A 113 -4.14 -6.97 -9.55
N GLY A 114 -4.40 -7.80 -10.57
CA GLY A 114 -5.64 -7.72 -11.35
C GLY A 114 -5.71 -6.43 -12.19
N PRO A 115 -6.91 -5.89 -12.49
CA PRO A 115 -7.13 -4.58 -13.11
C PRO A 115 -6.67 -3.36 -12.27
N ALA A 116 -5.76 -3.55 -11.32
CA ALA A 116 -5.20 -2.46 -10.52
C ALA A 116 -4.46 -1.45 -11.41
N LYS A 117 -4.63 -0.16 -11.09
CA LYS A 117 -4.02 0.94 -11.84
C LYS A 117 -3.54 2.05 -10.90
N GLY A 118 -2.56 2.82 -11.32
CA GLY A 118 -2.23 4.04 -10.60
C GLY A 118 -1.10 4.84 -11.18
N ILE A 119 -0.84 5.98 -10.56
CA ILE A 119 0.14 6.97 -11.00
C ILE A 119 1.15 7.20 -9.88
N LEU A 120 2.43 7.14 -10.24
CA LEU A 120 3.53 7.63 -9.42
C LEU A 120 4.08 8.89 -10.09
N ALA A 121 3.96 10.04 -9.41
CA ALA A 121 4.50 11.30 -9.88
C ALA A 121 5.51 11.83 -8.86
N LYS A 122 6.69 12.25 -9.32
CA LYS A 122 7.74 12.85 -8.45
C LYS A 122 8.04 12.01 -7.19
N THR A 123 7.92 10.69 -7.30
CA THR A 123 8.05 9.76 -6.17
C THR A 123 9.41 9.09 -6.23
N LYS A 124 10.11 9.04 -5.09
CA LYS A 124 11.39 8.36 -4.96
C LYS A 124 11.17 6.95 -4.42
N ILE A 125 11.77 5.96 -5.06
CA ILE A 125 11.73 4.56 -4.62
C ILE A 125 13.17 4.08 -4.51
N ASN A 126 13.61 3.79 -3.29
CA ASN A 126 14.96 3.30 -3.00
C ASN A 126 14.84 1.88 -2.42
N GLY A 127 15.47 0.91 -3.08
CA GLY A 127 15.62 -0.45 -2.58
C GLY A 127 16.74 -0.54 -1.53
N SER A 128 16.72 -1.64 -0.77
CA SER A 128 17.78 -2.05 0.16
C SER A 128 18.92 -2.74 -0.55
#